data_AF-A0A939JIX4-F1
#
_entry.id   AF-A0A939JIX4-F1
#
_cell.length_a   1.000
_cell.length_b   1.000
_cell.length_c   1.000
_cell.angle_alpha   90.00
_cell.angle_beta   90.00
_cell.angle_gamma   90.00
#
_symmetry.space_group_name_H-M   'P 1'
#
loop_
_entity.id
_entity.type
_entity.pdbx_description
1 polymer ?
#
loop_
_entity_poly.entity_id
_entity_poly.type
_entity_poly.pdbx_seq_one_letter_code
_entity_poly.pdbx_strand_id
1 'polypeptide(L)'
;ELAKEATDREFAAALVQLLNGADEFTLYRAAHDDRPLGLYVIEREARAHCEDFAARQIPDDTVPSFDWIGDDEDDDPWELVAAFDGTDQTTGYSVTPLTVSLAYDPAGDQ
;
A
#
# COMPACT_ATOMS: atom_id res chain seq x y z
N GLU A 1 -13.29 -0.51 17.08
CA GLU A 1 -14.09 0.71 16.85
C GLU A 1 -13.21 1.85 16.32
N LEU A 2 -12.13 2.22 17.04
CA LEU A 2 -11.19 3.28 16.62
C LEU A 2 -10.54 3.09 15.23
N ALA A 3 -10.08 1.88 14.89
CA ALA A 3 -9.46 1.61 13.58
C ALA A 3 -10.45 1.74 12.40
N LYS A 4 -11.72 1.38 12.63
CA LYS A 4 -12.78 1.55 11.65
C LYS A 4 -13.10 3.03 11.44
N GLU A 5 -13.20 3.80 12.52
CA GLU A 5 -13.49 5.23 12.44
C GLU A 5 -12.37 6.02 11.74
N ALA A 6 -11.10 5.64 11.95
CA ALA A 6 -9.97 6.17 11.18
C ALA A 6 -10.08 5.83 9.69
N THR A 7 -10.53 4.61 9.37
CA THR A 7 -10.74 4.16 7.99
C THR A 7 -11.84 4.90 7.27
N ASP A 8 -12.98 5.06 7.94
CA ASP A 8 -14.09 5.82 7.40
C ASP A 8 -13.70 7.29 7.14
N ARG A 9 -12.85 7.87 8.01
CA ARG A 9 -12.38 9.26 7.86
C ARG A 9 -11.40 9.43 6.69
N GLU A 10 -10.45 8.53 6.52
CA GLU A 10 -9.52 8.57 5.38
C GLU A 10 -10.23 8.32 4.05
N PHE A 11 -11.14 7.34 4.03
CA PHE A 11 -11.98 7.09 2.86
C PHE A 11 -12.78 8.34 2.48
N ALA A 12 -13.42 8.99 3.47
CA ALA A 12 -14.17 10.21 3.23
C ALA A 12 -13.26 11.35 2.71
N ALA A 13 -12.04 11.50 3.24
CA ALA A 13 -11.09 12.51 2.77
C ALA A 13 -10.67 12.25 1.30
N ALA A 14 -10.35 11.00 0.97
CA ALA A 14 -10.03 10.59 -0.40
C ALA A 14 -11.19 10.86 -1.36
N LEU A 15 -12.42 10.49 -0.96
CA LEU A 15 -13.61 10.72 -1.75
C LEU A 15 -13.92 12.21 -1.92
N VAL A 16 -13.68 13.03 -0.89
CA VAL A 16 -13.87 14.48 -0.96
C VAL A 16 -12.86 15.12 -1.92
N GLN A 17 -11.59 14.70 -1.95
CA GLN A 17 -10.63 15.17 -2.96
C GLN A 17 -11.12 14.85 -4.38
N LEU A 18 -11.56 13.61 -4.60
CA LEU A 18 -12.09 13.16 -5.88
C LEU A 18 -13.34 13.97 -6.30
N LEU A 19 -14.26 14.21 -5.38
CA LEU A 19 -15.52 14.93 -5.64
C LEU A 19 -15.34 16.44 -5.77
N ASN A 20 -14.29 17.02 -5.17
CA ASN A 20 -13.97 18.45 -5.25
C ASN A 20 -13.18 18.83 -6.50
N GLY A 21 -12.89 17.88 -7.39
CA GLY A 21 -12.19 18.14 -8.65
C GLY A 21 -10.71 18.41 -8.48
N ALA A 22 -10.04 17.72 -7.54
CA ALA A 22 -8.58 17.63 -7.58
C ALA A 22 -8.16 17.02 -8.94
N ASP A 23 -7.20 17.63 -9.63
CA ASP A 23 -6.76 17.15 -10.95
C ASP A 23 -6.01 15.81 -10.84
N GLU A 24 -5.51 15.50 -9.65
CA GLU A 24 -4.75 14.29 -9.33
C GLU A 24 -5.20 13.67 -8.00
N PHE A 25 -5.02 12.36 -7.89
CA PHE A 25 -5.34 11.58 -6.71
C PHE A 25 -4.33 10.44 -6.52
N THR A 26 -3.96 10.15 -5.27
CA THR A 26 -3.00 9.09 -4.94
C THR A 26 -3.69 7.76 -4.70
N LEU A 27 -3.37 6.76 -5.53
CA LEU A 27 -3.68 5.35 -5.26
C LEU A 27 -2.46 4.65 -4.66
N TYR A 28 -2.70 3.61 -3.89
CA TYR A 28 -1.67 2.74 -3.34
C TYR A 28 -1.75 1.39 -4.03
N ARG A 29 -0.70 1.00 -4.73
CA ARG A 29 -0.62 -0.31 -5.39
C ARG A 29 0.09 -1.29 -4.48
N ALA A 30 -0.65 -2.29 -3.99
CA ALA A 30 -0.07 -3.48 -3.37
C ALA A 30 0.48 -4.40 -4.47
N ALA A 31 1.70 -4.91 -4.29
CA ALA A 31 2.35 -5.82 -5.22
C ALA A 31 3.15 -6.91 -4.49
N HIS A 32 3.45 -8.00 -5.20
CA HIS A 32 4.45 -8.99 -4.84
C HIS A 32 5.40 -9.16 -6.02
N ASP A 33 6.66 -8.78 -5.83
CA ASP A 33 7.64 -8.53 -6.90
C ASP A 33 7.04 -7.58 -7.97
N ASP A 34 6.97 -8.04 -9.23
CA ASP A 34 6.42 -7.30 -10.36
C ASP A 34 4.90 -7.49 -10.53
N ARG A 35 4.24 -8.25 -9.64
CA ARG A 35 2.83 -8.63 -9.78
C ARG A 35 1.91 -7.76 -8.92
N PRO A 36 1.01 -6.97 -9.52
CA PRO A 36 0.02 -6.22 -8.75
C PRO A 36 -0.97 -7.16 -8.06
N LEU A 37 -1.23 -6.92 -6.77
CA LEU A 37 -2.24 -7.60 -5.97
C LEU A 37 -3.55 -6.79 -5.92
N GLY A 38 -3.46 -5.46 -5.92
CA GLY A 38 -4.61 -4.59 -5.89
C GLY A 38 -4.26 -3.10 -5.88
N LEU A 39 -5.28 -2.27 -6.08
CA LEU A 39 -5.21 -0.81 -5.96
C LEU A 39 -6.14 -0.35 -4.85
N TYR A 40 -5.64 0.56 -4.02
CA TYR A 40 -6.32 1.04 -2.83
C TYR A 40 -6.31 2.56 -2.80
N VAL A 41 -7.37 3.15 -2.27
CA VAL A 41 -7.43 4.59 -1.97
C VAL A 41 -6.87 4.90 -0.57
N ILE A 42 -6.47 3.86 0.17
CA ILE A 42 -5.99 3.92 1.54
C ILE A 42 -4.74 3.04 1.65
N GLU A 43 -3.66 3.63 2.11
CA GLU A 43 -2.36 2.95 2.23
C GLU A 43 -2.39 1.74 3.17
N ARG A 44 -2.95 1.90 4.38
CA ARG A 44 -2.97 0.80 5.36
C ARG A 44 -3.73 -0.44 4.87
N GLU A 45 -4.73 -0.26 4.00
CA GLU A 45 -5.48 -1.40 3.44
C GLU A 45 -4.64 -2.12 2.38
N ALA A 46 -3.81 -1.39 1.63
CA ALA A 46 -2.81 -1.99 0.75
C ALA A 46 -1.77 -2.79 1.57
N ARG A 47 -1.25 -2.19 2.65
CA ARG A 47 -0.30 -2.86 3.55
C ARG A 47 -0.91 -4.10 4.21
N ALA A 48 -2.13 -4.01 4.74
CA ALA A 48 -2.84 -5.15 5.33
C ALA A 48 -3.08 -6.28 4.33
N HIS A 49 -3.34 -5.97 3.05
CA HIS A 49 -3.47 -7.00 2.02
C HIS A 49 -2.14 -7.75 1.79
N CYS A 50 -1.03 -7.02 1.74
CA CYS A 50 0.30 -7.63 1.64
C CYS A 50 0.63 -8.51 2.85
N GLU A 51 0.39 -8.02 4.08
CA GLU A 51 0.61 -8.79 5.31
C GLU A 51 -0.21 -10.08 5.37
N ASP A 52 -1.50 -10.03 4.99
CA ASP A 52 -2.36 -11.21 4.95
C ASP A 52 -1.89 -12.23 3.90
N PHE A 53 -1.42 -11.78 2.74
CA PHE A 53 -0.84 -12.66 1.73
C PHE A 53 0.50 -13.25 2.19
N ALA A 54 1.37 -12.46 2.80
CA ALA A 54 2.65 -12.92 3.34
C ALA A 54 2.44 -13.96 4.46
N ALA A 55 1.51 -13.70 5.39
CA ALA A 55 1.19 -14.61 6.48
C ALA A 55 0.75 -15.99 6.00
N ARG A 56 0.00 -16.08 4.89
CA ARG A 56 -0.44 -17.36 4.29
C ARG A 56 0.70 -18.22 3.73
N GLN A 57 1.88 -17.64 3.52
CA GLN A 57 3.05 -18.37 3.02
C GLN A 57 3.93 -18.91 4.16
N ILE A 58 3.63 -18.54 5.40
CA ILE A 58 4.42 -18.86 6.58
C ILE A 58 3.80 -20.08 7.27
N PRO A 59 4.62 -21.05 7.73
CA PRO A 59 4.11 -22.20 8.47
C PRO A 59 3.30 -21.79 9.71
N ASP A 60 2.21 -22.53 10.01
CA ASP A 60 1.28 -22.21 11.10
C ASP A 60 1.94 -22.19 12.50
N ASP A 61 3.10 -22.82 12.67
CA ASP A 61 3.88 -22.85 13.91
C ASP A 61 4.86 -21.67 14.05
N THR A 62 4.93 -20.80 13.04
CA THR A 62 5.79 -19.63 13.00
C THR A 62 4.94 -18.36 13.15
N VAL A 63 5.27 -17.52 14.14
CA VAL A 63 4.64 -16.20 14.31
C VAL A 63 5.60 -15.15 13.74
N PRO A 64 5.38 -14.66 12.52
CA PRO A 64 6.22 -13.60 11.98
C PRO A 64 5.92 -12.27 12.66
N SER A 65 6.96 -11.45 12.85
CA SER A 65 6.77 -10.01 13.03
C SER A 65 6.98 -9.32 11.70
N PHE A 66 5.99 -8.56 11.27
CA PHE A 66 6.07 -7.74 10.06
C PHE A 66 6.49 -6.32 10.41
N ASP A 67 7.28 -5.72 9.53
CA ASP A 67 7.59 -4.30 9.54
C ASP A 67 7.62 -3.76 8.09
N TRP A 68 7.49 -2.45 7.94
CA TRP A 68 7.52 -1.76 6.65
C TRP A 68 8.70 -0.81 6.60
N ILE A 69 9.58 -1.02 5.62
CA ILE A 69 10.72 -0.13 5.34
C ILE A 69 10.44 0.66 4.07
N GLY A 70 10.78 1.94 4.05
CA GLY A 70 10.55 2.83 2.92
C GLY A 70 11.07 4.22 3.26
N ASP A 71 11.29 5.02 2.22
CA ASP A 71 11.60 6.44 2.37
C ASP A 71 10.35 7.26 2.02
N ASP A 72 10.06 8.27 2.85
CA ASP A 72 8.96 9.19 2.63
C ASP A 72 9.27 10.19 1.50
N GLU A 73 10.54 10.30 1.07
CA GLU A 73 11.00 11.40 0.20
C GLU A 73 10.90 11.14 -1.32
N ASP A 74 10.71 9.91 -1.82
CA ASP A 74 11.00 9.58 -3.24
C ASP A 74 9.96 8.73 -4.02
N ASP A 75 8.64 8.79 -3.73
CA ASP A 75 7.60 7.91 -4.35
C ASP A 75 7.97 6.40 -4.30
N ASP A 76 8.96 6.07 -3.47
CA ASP A 76 9.60 4.78 -3.42
C ASP A 76 8.62 3.78 -2.78
N PRO A 77 8.64 2.52 -3.24
CA PRO A 77 7.79 1.51 -2.65
C PRO A 77 8.15 1.30 -1.18
N TRP A 78 7.13 1.27 -0.33
CA TRP A 78 7.24 0.66 0.98
C TRP A 78 7.39 -0.84 0.80
N GLU A 79 8.41 -1.45 1.39
CA GLU A 79 8.68 -2.87 1.33
C GLU A 79 8.35 -3.54 2.66
N LEU A 80 7.64 -4.66 2.59
CA LEU A 80 7.34 -5.48 3.76
C LEU A 80 8.56 -6.36 4.07
N VAL A 81 9.05 -6.25 5.29
CA VAL A 81 10.02 -7.18 5.86
C VAL A 81 9.36 -8.06 6.91
N ALA A 82 9.84 -9.29 7.02
CA ALA A 82 9.41 -10.24 8.03
C ALA A 82 10.63 -10.70 8.83
N ALA A 83 10.54 -10.63 10.16
CA ALA A 83 11.57 -11.19 11.02
C ALA A 83 11.28 -12.66 11.28
N PHE A 84 12.27 -13.51 10.99
CA PHE A 84 12.30 -14.92 11.37
C PHE A 84 13.48 -15.16 12.30
N ASP A 85 13.22 -15.67 13.51
CA ASP A 85 14.24 -15.89 14.54
C ASP A 85 15.13 -14.66 14.82
N GLY A 86 14.53 -13.46 14.75
CA GLY A 86 15.21 -12.19 14.98
C GLY A 86 16.07 -11.67 13.82
N THR A 87 15.94 -12.27 12.62
CA THR A 87 16.57 -11.77 11.40
C THR A 87 15.50 -11.29 10.41
N ASP A 88 15.57 -10.02 10.03
CA ASP A 88 14.68 -9.43 9.03
C ASP A 88 15.03 -9.94 7.62
N GLN A 89 14.01 -10.36 6.89
CA GLN A 89 14.10 -10.81 5.51
C GLN A 89 13.09 -10.05 4.66
N THR A 90 13.48 -9.66 3.46
CA THR A 90 12.57 -9.07 2.49
C THR A 90 11.56 -10.12 2.04
N THR A 91 10.29 -9.73 1.99
CA THR A 91 9.19 -10.65 1.62
C THR A 91 8.82 -10.58 0.14
N GLY A 92 9.34 -9.59 -0.59
CA GLY A 92 8.95 -9.29 -1.97
C GLY A 92 7.63 -8.51 -2.08
N TYR A 93 6.91 -8.30 -0.98
CA TYR A 93 5.70 -7.47 -1.00
C TYR A 93 6.04 -6.00 -0.87
N SER A 94 5.32 -5.18 -1.63
CA SER A 94 5.49 -3.73 -1.60
C SER A 94 4.18 -2.97 -1.76
N VAL A 95 4.18 -1.71 -1.31
CA VAL A 95 3.13 -0.72 -1.54
C VAL A 95 3.74 0.51 -2.18
N THR A 96 3.38 0.77 -3.43
CA THR A 96 3.83 1.97 -4.17
C THR A 96 2.72 3.03 -4.20
N PRO A 97 2.99 4.29 -3.79
CA PRO A 97 2.08 5.39 -4.09
C PRO A 97 2.08 5.68 -5.59
N LEU A 98 0.90 5.90 -6.16
CA LEU A 98 0.70 6.20 -7.57
C LEU A 98 -0.12 7.48 -7.67
N THR A 99 0.49 8.55 -8.18
CA THR A 99 -0.23 9.76 -8.55
C THR A 99 -0.97 9.52 -9.86
N VAL A 100 -2.30 9.68 -9.83
CA VAL A 100 -3.16 9.45 -10.99
C VAL A 100 -3.88 10.73 -11.36
N SER A 101 -3.75 11.15 -12.61
CA SER A 101 -4.56 12.25 -13.14
C SER A 101 -6.00 11.80 -13.43
N LEU A 102 -6.97 12.67 -13.13
CA LEU A 102 -8.37 12.44 -13.46
C LEU A 102 -8.69 12.76 -14.93
N ALA A 103 -7.82 13.48 -15.63
CA ALA A 103 -7.99 13.85 -17.01
C ALA A 103 -6.93 13.17 -17.88
N TYR A 104 -7.35 12.73 -19.07
CA TYR A 104 -6.40 12.24 -20.06
C TYR A 104 -5.67 13.43 -20.70
N ASP A 105 -4.35 13.46 -20.58
CA ASP A 105 -3.47 14.36 -21.33
C ASP A 105 -2.80 13.59 -22.48
N PRO A 106 -3.18 13.83 -23.76
CA PRO A 106 -2.54 13.18 -24.90
C PRO A 106 -1.07 13.58 -25.09
N ALA A 107 -0.59 14.64 -24.42
CA ALA A 107 0.79 15.11 -24.47
C ALA A 107 1.61 14.73 -23.23
N GLY A 108 1.02 14.03 -22.26
CA GLY A 108 1.74 13.55 -21.07
C GLY A 108 2.82 12.54 -21.43
N ASP A 109 4.01 12.68 -20.83
CA ASP A 109 5.06 11.68 -20.95
C ASP A 109 4.65 10.39 -20.20
N GLN A 110 4.92 9.25 -20.84
CA GLN A 110 4.49 7.92 -20.41
C GLN A 110 5.47 7.23 -19.46
#